data_AF-A0A327ULE3-F1
#
_entry.id   AF-A0A327ULE3-F1
#
_cell.length_a   1.000
_cell.length_b   1.000
_cell.length_c   1.000
_cell.angle_alpha   90.00
_cell.angle_beta   90.00
_cell.angle_gamma   90.00
#
_symmetry.space_group_name_H-M   'P 1'
#
loop_
_entity.id
_entity.type
_entity.pdbx_description
1 polymer ?
#
loop_
_entity_poly.entity_id
_entity_poly.type
_entity_poly.pdbx_seq_one_letter_code
_entity_poly.pdbx_strand_id
1 'polypeptide(L)'
;MPRIAPTRLPAAGTRHWRPMTEPQHLRTGGSFTLNECASVSGAYDWWQQGFVSAQETPAVQDVLSFTTSGAARGAYREVVTGLGGCRQRTRDYQKRYGLTPDATMVRTATAPDGGAWSRHWTGVQGISADGVQTNHLYVVRRGRQLVLLHFDEWAKNAAPAYDTRQDPSVLESLAAGPTAP
;
A
#
# COMPACT_ATOMS: atom_id res chain seq x y z
N MET A 1 9.90 16.83 3.66
CA MET A 1 9.33 15.68 2.94
C MET A 1 8.09 15.19 3.69
N PRO A 2 6.97 14.87 3.01
CA PRO A 2 5.82 14.27 3.67
C PRO A 2 6.04 12.79 3.96
N ARG A 3 6.58 12.50 5.14
CA ARG A 3 6.73 11.14 5.69
C ARG A 3 5.69 10.91 6.79
N ILE A 4 5.06 9.74 6.82
CA ILE A 4 4.31 9.30 8.00
C ILE A 4 5.29 8.96 9.12
N ALA A 5 5.05 9.45 10.33
CA ALA A 5 5.85 9.04 11.48
C ALA A 5 5.66 7.53 11.74
N PRO A 6 6.69 6.78 12.15
CA PRO A 6 6.54 5.36 12.44
C PRO A 6 5.44 5.06 13.48
N THR A 7 5.22 5.99 14.42
CA THR A 7 4.15 5.93 15.44
C THR A 7 2.74 6.06 14.87
N ARG A 8 2.59 6.46 13.61
CA ARG A 8 1.31 6.57 12.89
C ARG A 8 1.12 5.45 11.85
N LEU A 9 2.06 4.51 11.75
CA LEU A 9 1.88 3.33 10.92
C LEU A 9 0.87 2.35 11.55
N PRO A 10 0.24 1.48 10.73
CA PRO A 10 -0.72 0.48 11.20
C PRO A 10 -0.18 -0.32 12.40
N ALA A 11 -0.96 -0.40 13.48
CA ALA A 11 -0.59 -1.10 14.70
C ALA A 11 0.79 -0.71 15.27
N ALA A 12 1.19 0.57 15.19
CA ALA A 12 2.51 1.03 15.64
C ALA A 12 2.86 0.64 17.08
N GLY A 13 1.87 0.59 17.99
CA GLY A 13 2.07 0.19 19.39
C GLY A 13 2.49 -1.26 19.59
N THR A 14 2.25 -2.15 18.63
CA THR A 14 2.61 -3.57 18.71
C THR A 14 3.65 -4.00 17.67
N ARG A 15 3.69 -3.32 16.52
CA ARG A 15 4.63 -3.62 15.42
C ARG A 15 5.99 -2.94 15.58
N HIS A 16 6.06 -1.85 16.36
CA HIS A 16 7.30 -1.09 16.60
C HIS A 16 8.09 -0.74 15.32
N TRP A 17 7.39 -0.16 14.34
CA TRP A 17 7.98 0.17 13.04
C TRP A 17 9.21 1.06 13.16
N ARG A 18 10.22 0.76 12.36
CA ARG A 18 11.42 1.59 12.18
C ARG A 18 11.71 1.82 10.70
N PRO A 19 12.19 3.01 10.30
CA PRO A 19 12.69 3.23 8.94
C PRO A 19 13.81 2.23 8.61
N MET A 20 13.81 1.66 7.40
CA MET A 20 14.88 0.76 6.95
C MET A 20 16.06 1.54 6.36
N THR A 21 15.75 2.61 5.64
CA THR A 21 16.72 3.44 4.93
C THR A 21 16.29 4.90 4.98
N GLU A 22 17.16 5.79 4.51
CA GLU A 22 16.74 7.14 4.16
C GLU A 22 15.67 7.11 3.06
N PRO A 23 14.77 8.11 3.02
CA PRO A 23 13.80 8.24 1.96
C PRO A 23 14.45 8.34 0.58
N GLN A 24 13.87 7.64 -0.38
CA GLN A 24 14.26 7.75 -1.78
C GLN A 24 13.40 8.79 -2.48
N HIS A 25 14.03 9.55 -3.38
CA HIS A 25 13.37 10.56 -4.20
C HIS A 25 13.78 10.38 -5.65
N LEU A 26 12.79 10.25 -6.52
CA LEU A 26 12.99 10.10 -7.94
C LEU A 26 12.02 11.00 -8.70
N ARG A 27 12.54 11.68 -9.72
CA ARG A 27 11.70 12.31 -10.75
C ARG A 27 11.12 11.21 -11.61
N THR A 28 9.81 11.17 -11.73
CA THR A 28 9.13 10.19 -12.55
C THR A 28 8.65 10.84 -13.84
N GLY A 29 8.63 10.07 -14.93
CA GLY A 29 8.03 10.47 -16.21
C GLY A 29 7.20 9.35 -16.84
N GLY A 30 6.94 8.28 -16.08
CA GLY A 30 6.33 7.05 -16.56
C GLY A 30 5.29 6.49 -15.59
N SER A 31 5.02 5.19 -15.72
CA SER A 31 4.06 4.47 -14.86
C SER A 31 4.72 4.04 -13.56
N PHE A 32 4.04 4.25 -12.43
CA PHE A 32 4.37 3.67 -11.14
C PHE A 32 3.49 2.43 -10.94
N THR A 33 4.10 1.30 -10.58
CA THR A 33 3.36 0.06 -10.28
C THR A 33 3.32 -0.14 -8.77
N LEU A 34 2.12 -0.06 -8.19
CA LEU A 34 1.90 -0.35 -6.77
C LEU A 34 2.03 -1.85 -6.51
N ASN A 35 1.35 -2.64 -7.33
CA ASN A 35 1.38 -4.10 -7.30
C ASN A 35 0.88 -4.65 -8.65
N GLU A 36 0.75 -5.96 -8.77
CA GLU A 36 0.28 -6.63 -10.00
C GLU A 36 -1.18 -6.27 -10.37
N CYS A 37 -1.90 -5.58 -9.49
CA CYS A 37 -3.27 -5.15 -9.70
C CYS A 37 -3.43 -3.65 -10.00
N ALA A 38 -2.44 -2.81 -9.69
CA ALA A 38 -2.60 -1.38 -9.80
C ALA A 38 -1.29 -0.71 -10.23
N SER A 39 -1.42 0.11 -11.27
CA SER A 39 -0.40 1.06 -11.67
C SER A 39 -1.06 2.42 -11.83
N VAL A 40 -0.27 3.48 -11.70
CA VAL A 40 -0.69 4.86 -11.92
C VAL A 40 0.25 5.54 -12.89
N SER A 41 -0.30 6.39 -13.74
CA SER A 41 0.47 7.14 -14.73
C SER A 41 0.48 8.63 -14.43
N GLY A 42 1.47 9.35 -14.97
CA GLY A 42 1.48 10.82 -14.97
C GLY A 42 1.93 11.48 -13.66
N ALA A 43 2.45 10.72 -12.69
CA ALA A 43 3.22 11.29 -11.59
C ALA A 43 4.52 11.89 -12.15
N TYR A 44 4.92 13.07 -11.69
CA TYR A 44 6.20 13.69 -12.06
C TYR A 44 7.26 13.59 -10.96
N ASP A 45 6.85 13.23 -9.75
CA ASP A 45 7.69 13.12 -8.56
C ASP A 45 7.23 11.93 -7.73
N TRP A 46 8.20 11.18 -7.22
CA TRP A 46 7.97 10.02 -6.36
C TRP A 46 8.92 10.04 -5.18
N TRP A 47 8.33 9.94 -3.99
CA TRP A 47 9.04 9.69 -2.74
C TRP A 47 8.67 8.31 -2.21
N GLN A 48 9.65 7.54 -1.76
CA GLN A 48 9.45 6.25 -1.11
C GLN A 48 10.13 6.23 0.25
N GLN A 49 9.47 5.63 1.25
CA GLN A 49 10.08 5.28 2.53
C GLN A 49 9.73 3.83 2.88
N GLY A 50 10.76 2.99 3.04
CA GLY A 50 10.62 1.65 3.60
C GLY A 50 10.70 1.64 5.12
N PHE A 51 9.91 0.78 5.74
CA PHE A 51 9.89 0.51 7.18
C PHE A 51 9.94 -1.00 7.42
N VAL A 52 10.39 -1.39 8.60
CA VAL A 52 10.38 -2.78 9.05
C VAL A 52 9.79 -2.84 10.47
N SER A 53 8.96 -3.85 10.73
CA SER A 53 8.44 -4.12 12.08
C SER A 53 9.46 -4.86 12.93
N ALA A 54 9.17 -5.03 14.22
CA ALA A 54 9.94 -5.91 15.10
C ALA A 54 9.89 -7.39 14.68
N GLN A 55 8.92 -7.79 13.84
CA GLN A 55 8.77 -9.14 13.29
C GLN A 55 9.26 -9.25 11.83
N GLU A 56 10.14 -8.33 11.41
CA GLU A 56 10.76 -8.31 10.08
C GLU A 56 9.77 -8.23 8.90
N THR A 57 8.55 -7.77 9.17
CA THR A 57 7.58 -7.44 8.12
C THR A 57 7.94 -6.09 7.50
N PRO A 58 8.05 -5.98 6.17
CA PRO A 58 8.24 -4.70 5.51
C PRO A 58 6.92 -3.92 5.39
N ALA A 59 7.04 -2.60 5.42
CA ALA A 59 6.01 -1.66 4.97
C ALA A 59 6.64 -0.60 4.08
N VAL A 60 5.90 -0.09 3.11
CA VAL A 60 6.38 0.94 2.19
C VAL A 60 5.33 2.04 2.08
N GLN A 61 5.77 3.28 2.27
CA GLN A 61 4.99 4.47 1.93
C GLN A 61 5.52 5.07 0.63
N ASP A 62 4.61 5.33 -0.32
CA ASP A 62 4.89 6.11 -1.51
C ASP A 62 4.09 7.41 -1.53
N VAL A 63 4.72 8.48 -2.00
CA VAL A 63 4.04 9.76 -2.27
C VAL A 63 4.32 10.16 -3.70
N LEU A 64 3.26 10.18 -4.50
CA LEU A 64 3.30 10.53 -5.92
C LEU A 64 2.73 11.93 -6.10
N SER A 65 3.47 12.80 -6.77
CA SER A 65 3.03 14.18 -7.03
C SER A 65 2.63 14.36 -8.50
N PHE A 66 1.53 15.07 -8.70
CA PHE A 66 0.91 15.32 -10.01
C PHE A 66 0.82 16.81 -10.29
N THR A 67 0.84 17.18 -11.58
CA THR A 67 0.82 18.58 -12.02
C THR A 67 -0.44 19.32 -11.56
N THR A 68 -1.55 18.59 -11.45
CA THR A 68 -2.85 19.14 -11.01
C THR A 68 -3.55 18.20 -10.03
N SER A 69 -4.50 18.76 -9.27
CA SER A 69 -5.37 17.98 -8.39
C SER A 69 -6.32 17.07 -9.18
N GLY A 70 -6.69 17.48 -10.40
CA GLY A 70 -7.42 16.64 -11.35
C GLY A 70 -6.64 15.40 -11.76
N ALA A 71 -5.35 15.52 -12.06
CA ALA A 71 -4.48 14.38 -12.38
C ALA A 71 -4.35 13.43 -11.18
N ALA A 72 -4.12 13.94 -9.97
CA ALA A 72 -4.11 13.12 -8.75
C ALA A 72 -5.44 12.39 -8.49
N ARG A 73 -6.57 13.03 -8.83
CA ARG A 73 -7.90 12.39 -8.76
C ARG A 73 -8.08 11.30 -9.81
N GLY A 74 -7.55 11.50 -11.03
CA GLY A 74 -7.48 10.47 -12.06
C GLY A 74 -6.70 9.25 -11.58
N ALA A 75 -5.47 9.46 -11.11
CA ALA A 75 -4.63 8.41 -10.55
C ALA A 75 -5.27 7.67 -9.37
N TYR A 76 -5.95 8.38 -8.46
CA TYR A 76 -6.73 7.73 -7.39
C TYR A 76 -7.80 6.78 -7.95
N ARG A 77 -8.53 7.20 -8.98
CA ARG A 77 -9.55 6.35 -9.63
C ARG A 77 -8.92 5.15 -10.34
N GLU A 78 -7.76 5.32 -10.98
CA GLU A 78 -7.00 4.22 -11.58
C GLU A 78 -6.66 3.15 -10.54
N VAL A 79 -6.12 3.55 -9.38
CA VAL A 79 -5.83 2.60 -8.29
C VAL A 79 -7.09 1.92 -7.79
N VAL A 80 -8.15 2.67 -7.48
CA VAL A 80 -9.40 2.09 -6.97
C VAL A 80 -10.00 1.07 -7.95
N THR A 81 -10.02 1.39 -9.26
CA THR A 81 -10.46 0.44 -10.29
C THR A 81 -9.53 -0.77 -10.38
N GLY A 82 -8.22 -0.56 -10.31
CA GLY A 82 -7.21 -1.63 -10.27
C GLY A 82 -7.44 -2.61 -9.12
N LEU A 83 -7.62 -2.08 -7.92
CA LEU A 83 -7.90 -2.85 -6.71
C LEU A 83 -9.27 -3.56 -6.76
N GLY A 84 -10.28 -2.95 -7.40
CA GLY A 84 -11.58 -3.58 -7.63
C GLY A 84 -11.50 -4.84 -8.50
N GLY A 85 -10.57 -4.90 -9.46
CA GLY A 85 -10.29 -6.08 -10.28
C GLY A 85 -9.27 -7.05 -9.68
N CYS A 86 -8.66 -6.72 -8.54
CA CYS A 86 -7.45 -7.38 -8.06
C CYS A 86 -7.66 -8.86 -7.70
N ARG A 87 -8.83 -9.22 -7.14
CA ARG A 87 -9.17 -10.62 -6.84
C ARG A 87 -9.03 -11.51 -8.07
N GLN A 88 -9.64 -11.10 -9.19
CA GLN A 88 -9.64 -11.92 -10.40
C GLN A 88 -8.25 -11.97 -11.03
N ARG A 89 -7.56 -10.83 -11.13
CA ARG A 89 -6.20 -10.77 -11.70
C ARG A 89 -5.21 -11.60 -10.89
N THR A 90 -5.26 -11.51 -9.56
CA THR A 90 -4.39 -12.32 -8.69
C THR A 90 -4.69 -13.81 -8.86
N ARG A 91 -5.96 -14.21 -8.98
CA ARG A 91 -6.34 -15.61 -9.27
C ARG A 91 -5.84 -16.09 -10.63
N ASP A 92 -6.01 -15.30 -11.68
CA ASP A 92 -5.54 -15.67 -13.02
C ASP A 92 -4.02 -15.72 -13.08
N TYR A 93 -3.37 -14.85 -12.31
CA TYR A 93 -1.93 -14.88 -12.10
C TYR A 93 -1.48 -16.15 -11.35
N GLN A 94 -2.14 -16.54 -10.25
CA GLN A 94 -1.89 -17.81 -9.56
C GLN A 94 -2.04 -19.03 -10.50
N LYS A 95 -3.11 -19.07 -11.30
CA LYS A 95 -3.30 -20.13 -12.32
C LYS A 95 -2.14 -20.23 -13.28
N ARG A 96 -1.67 -19.08 -13.81
CA ARG A 96 -0.56 -19.02 -14.77
C ARG A 96 0.73 -19.62 -14.21
N TYR A 97 0.92 -19.57 -12.89
CA TYR A 97 2.09 -20.11 -12.20
C TYR A 97 1.82 -21.44 -11.48
N GLY A 98 0.71 -22.13 -11.80
CA GLY A 98 0.41 -23.46 -11.28
C GLY A 98 -0.02 -23.50 -9.82
N LEU A 99 -0.45 -22.38 -9.23
CA LEU A 99 -0.98 -22.32 -7.88
C LEU A 99 -2.51 -22.45 -7.86
N THR A 100 -3.05 -22.94 -6.75
CA THR A 100 -4.48 -22.89 -6.48
C THR A 100 -4.94 -21.43 -6.40
N PRO A 101 -5.96 -21.01 -7.17
CA PRO A 101 -6.41 -19.62 -7.16
C PRO A 101 -7.25 -19.31 -5.91
N ASP A 102 -6.60 -18.84 -4.86
CA ASP A 102 -7.22 -18.60 -3.55
C ASP A 102 -7.43 -17.12 -3.23
N ALA A 103 -6.93 -16.21 -4.08
CA ALA A 103 -6.91 -14.80 -3.74
C ALA A 103 -8.30 -14.23 -3.43
N THR A 104 -8.37 -13.43 -2.37
CA THR A 104 -9.53 -12.65 -1.94
C THR A 104 -9.12 -11.20 -1.76
N MET A 105 -10.06 -10.26 -1.94
CA MET A 105 -9.80 -8.84 -1.80
C MET A 105 -11.02 -8.21 -1.14
N VAL A 106 -10.82 -7.49 -0.05
CA VAL A 106 -11.88 -6.83 0.72
C VAL A 106 -11.48 -5.38 0.94
N ARG A 107 -12.44 -4.46 0.76
CA ARG A 107 -12.26 -3.07 1.19
C ARG A 107 -12.60 -2.98 2.68
N THR A 108 -11.64 -2.59 3.49
CA THR A 108 -11.73 -2.61 4.95
C THR A 108 -12.14 -1.25 5.53
N ALA A 109 -11.79 -0.16 4.85
CA ALA A 109 -12.23 1.19 5.23
C ALA A 109 -12.41 2.11 4.01
N THR A 110 -13.24 3.13 4.19
CA THR A 110 -13.49 4.20 3.22
C THR A 110 -13.33 5.56 3.88
N ALA A 111 -12.84 6.53 3.11
CA ALA A 111 -12.78 7.94 3.47
C ALA A 111 -13.12 8.79 2.23
N PRO A 112 -13.51 10.07 2.36
CA PRO A 112 -13.91 10.92 1.23
C PRO A 112 -12.89 10.94 0.08
N ASP A 113 -11.59 10.89 0.41
CA ASP A 113 -10.49 10.86 -0.54
C ASP A 113 -9.53 9.69 -0.28
N GLY A 114 -10.05 8.57 0.25
CA GLY A 114 -9.21 7.42 0.52
C GLY A 114 -9.93 6.09 0.70
N GLY A 115 -9.13 5.04 0.79
CA GLY A 115 -9.61 3.70 1.08
C GLY A 115 -8.50 2.79 1.57
N ALA A 116 -8.90 1.76 2.31
CA ALA A 116 -8.05 0.67 2.73
C ALA A 116 -8.61 -0.65 2.18
N TRP A 117 -7.70 -1.54 1.78
CA TRP A 117 -8.03 -2.86 1.29
C TRP A 117 -7.10 -3.91 1.89
N SER A 118 -7.63 -5.10 2.12
CA SER A 118 -6.88 -6.27 2.52
C SER A 118 -7.01 -7.35 1.46
N ARG A 119 -5.87 -7.93 1.06
CA ARG A 119 -5.78 -9.02 0.09
C ARG A 119 -5.16 -10.24 0.73
N HIS A 120 -5.93 -11.31 0.88
CA HIS A 120 -5.42 -12.60 1.34
C HIS A 120 -5.23 -13.54 0.15
N TRP A 121 -4.05 -14.13 0.00
CA TRP A 121 -3.69 -14.99 -1.13
C TRP A 121 -2.40 -15.78 -0.88
N THR A 122 -2.18 -16.83 -1.68
CA THR A 122 -0.87 -17.51 -1.77
C THR A 122 0.03 -16.84 -2.80
N GLY A 123 1.16 -16.29 -2.34
CA GLY A 123 2.16 -15.59 -3.12
C GLY A 123 2.89 -16.47 -4.15
N VAL A 124 3.16 -15.90 -5.33
CA VAL A 124 3.99 -16.52 -6.38
C VAL A 124 5.45 -16.11 -6.17
N GLN A 125 6.32 -17.10 -5.95
CA GLN A 125 7.75 -16.87 -5.74
C GLN A 125 8.41 -16.16 -6.93
N GLY A 126 9.35 -15.26 -6.63
CA GLY A 126 10.11 -14.49 -7.63
C GLY A 126 9.43 -13.18 -8.05
N ILE A 127 8.17 -12.97 -7.64
CA ILE A 127 7.43 -11.72 -7.86
C ILE A 127 6.87 -11.19 -6.53
N SER A 128 6.52 -12.08 -5.60
CA SER A 128 6.27 -11.76 -4.19
C SER A 128 6.97 -12.78 -3.28
N ALA A 129 6.86 -12.58 -1.96
CA ALA A 129 7.17 -13.61 -0.99
C ALA A 129 6.32 -14.86 -1.28
N ASP A 130 6.93 -16.02 -1.12
CA ASP A 130 6.28 -17.31 -1.28
C ASP A 130 5.33 -17.61 -0.12
N GLY A 131 4.25 -18.34 -0.43
CA GLY A 131 3.32 -18.85 0.57
C GLY A 131 2.16 -17.90 0.92
N VAL A 132 1.37 -18.30 1.91
CA VAL A 132 0.16 -17.57 2.32
C VAL A 132 0.53 -16.21 2.93
N GLN A 133 -0.13 -15.16 2.46
CA GLN A 133 0.08 -13.82 2.95
C GLN A 133 -1.17 -12.95 2.86
N THR A 134 -1.18 -11.90 3.68
CA THR A 134 -2.20 -10.86 3.65
C THR A 134 -1.53 -9.52 3.38
N ASN A 135 -1.81 -8.88 2.24
CA ASN A 135 -1.35 -7.52 1.98
C ASN A 135 -2.41 -6.53 2.46
N HIS A 136 -1.97 -5.46 3.12
CA HIS A 136 -2.82 -4.33 3.48
C HIS A 136 -2.39 -3.13 2.65
N LEU A 137 -3.35 -2.48 1.99
CA LEU A 137 -3.13 -1.45 0.99
C LEU A 137 -3.97 -0.22 1.35
N TYR A 138 -3.34 0.93 1.48
CA TYR A 138 -3.98 2.21 1.78
C TYR A 138 -3.69 3.19 0.67
N VAL A 139 -4.72 3.94 0.27
CA VAL A 139 -4.62 4.95 -0.80
C VAL A 139 -5.34 6.19 -0.31
N VAL A 140 -4.65 7.33 -0.29
CA VAL A 140 -5.21 8.63 0.07
C VAL A 140 -4.79 9.69 -0.92
N ARG A 141 -5.75 10.48 -1.42
CA ARG A 141 -5.47 11.64 -2.25
C ARG A 141 -5.42 12.89 -1.37
N ARG A 142 -4.33 13.67 -1.48
CA ARG A 142 -4.16 14.96 -0.80
C ARG A 142 -3.80 16.05 -1.79
N GLY A 143 -4.78 16.86 -2.19
CA GLY A 143 -4.59 17.92 -3.18
C GLY A 143 -4.04 17.37 -4.50
N ARG A 144 -2.77 17.67 -4.78
CA ARG A 144 -2.00 17.23 -5.96
C ARG A 144 -1.20 15.93 -5.75
N GLN A 145 -1.37 15.26 -4.61
CA GLN A 145 -0.60 14.07 -4.24
C GLN A 145 -1.50 12.85 -4.09
N LEU A 146 -0.93 11.69 -4.40
CA LEU A 146 -1.45 10.38 -4.03
C LEU A 146 -0.46 9.76 -3.03
N VAL A 147 -0.95 9.47 -1.83
CA VAL A 147 -0.20 8.81 -0.77
C VAL A 147 -0.64 7.36 -0.73
N LEU A 148 0.32 6.46 -0.89
CA LEU A 148 0.14 5.01 -0.83
C LEU A 148 0.88 4.50 0.40
N LEU A 149 0.30 3.52 1.08
CA LEU A 149 0.99 2.76 2.11
C LEU A 149 0.61 1.30 1.93
N HIS A 150 1.57 0.40 2.04
CA HIS A 150 1.27 -1.02 2.14
C HIS A 150 2.21 -1.75 3.09
N PHE A 151 1.74 -2.87 3.62
CA PHE A 151 2.54 -3.82 4.39
C PHE A 151 1.95 -5.23 4.29
N ASP A 152 2.80 -6.23 4.55
CA ASP A 152 2.48 -7.62 4.26
C ASP A 152 2.57 -8.51 5.51
N GLU A 153 1.51 -9.23 5.83
CA GLU A 153 1.54 -10.27 6.84
C GLU A 153 1.88 -11.59 6.17
N TRP A 154 3.12 -12.05 6.36
CA TRP A 154 3.56 -13.35 5.87
C TRP A 154 3.28 -14.42 6.91
N ALA A 155 2.60 -15.52 6.53
CA ALA A 155 2.27 -16.59 7.46
C ALA A 155 3.50 -17.21 8.15
N LYS A 156 4.68 -17.14 7.50
CA LYS A 156 5.96 -17.60 8.06
C LYS A 156 6.51 -16.73 9.19
N ASN A 157 6.10 -15.46 9.27
CA ASN A 157 6.49 -14.55 10.34
C ASN A 157 5.38 -14.61 11.40
N ALA A 158 5.58 -15.40 12.46
CA ALA A 158 4.59 -15.67 13.51
C ALA A 158 4.19 -14.39 14.29
N ALA A 159 3.33 -13.58 13.69
CA ALA A 159 2.78 -12.36 14.27
C ALA A 159 1.26 -12.44 14.33
N PRO A 160 0.61 -11.83 15.35
CA PRO A 160 -0.84 -11.71 15.38
C PRO A 160 -1.34 -11.01 14.11
N ALA A 161 -2.46 -11.52 13.57
CA ALA A 161 -3.11 -10.88 12.44
C ALA A 161 -3.48 -9.43 12.78
N TYR A 162 -3.29 -8.53 11.82
CA TYR A 162 -3.60 -7.13 11.98
C TYR A 162 -5.13 -6.90 12.06
N ASP A 163 -5.55 -6.09 13.03
CA ASP A 163 -6.95 -5.72 13.21
C ASP A 163 -7.33 -4.58 12.27
N THR A 164 -7.99 -4.92 11.17
CA THR A 164 -8.43 -3.97 10.13
C THR A 164 -9.45 -2.94 10.63
N ARG A 165 -10.01 -3.09 11.83
CA ARG A 165 -10.81 -2.02 12.46
C ARG A 165 -10.00 -0.76 12.75
N GLN A 166 -8.66 -0.84 12.73
CA GLN A 166 -7.77 0.30 12.88
C GLN A 166 -7.61 1.12 11.59
N ASP A 167 -8.03 0.60 10.44
CA ASP A 167 -7.78 1.22 9.12
C ASP A 167 -8.30 2.65 8.95
N PRO A 168 -9.47 3.04 9.49
CA PRO A 168 -9.92 4.44 9.44
C PRO A 168 -8.89 5.42 10.02
N SER A 169 -8.26 5.08 11.16
CA SER A 169 -7.25 5.93 11.82
C SER A 169 -5.95 6.06 11.01
N VAL A 170 -5.59 5.01 10.26
CA VAL A 170 -4.45 5.02 9.33
C VAL A 170 -4.77 5.96 8.16
N LEU A 171 -5.97 5.88 7.60
CA LEU A 171 -6.41 6.78 6.52
C LEU A 171 -6.40 8.25 6.96
N GLU A 172 -6.88 8.54 8.17
CA GLU A 172 -6.83 9.88 8.76
C GLU A 172 -5.38 10.39 8.89
N SER A 173 -4.48 9.54 9.39
CA SER A 173 -3.06 9.88 9.53
C SER A 173 -2.38 10.18 8.19
N LEU A 174 -2.70 9.39 7.15
CA LEU A 174 -2.19 9.61 5.79
C LEU A 174 -2.77 10.89 5.16
N ALA A 175 -4.05 11.19 5.43
CA ALA A 175 -4.72 12.38 4.93
C ALA A 175 -4.19 13.67 5.57
N ALA A 176 -3.95 13.66 6.88
CA ALA A 176 -3.40 14.81 7.62
C ALA A 176 -1.98 15.19 7.16
N GLY A 177 -1.18 14.19 6.75
CA GLY A 177 0.20 14.38 6.36
C GLY A 177 1.18 14.55 7.52
N PRO A 178 2.46 14.89 7.23
CA PRO A 178 3.41 15.20 8.29
C PRO A 178 2.89 16.38 9.10
N THR A 179 2.67 16.20 10.41
CA THR A 179 2.63 17.35 11.30
C THR A 179 4.04 17.93 11.35
N ALA A 180 4.18 19.21 11.03
CA ALA A 180 5.41 19.94 11.35
C ALA A 180 5.69 19.79 12.87
N PRO A 181 6.97 19.69 13.28
CA PRO A 181 7.33 19.62 14.69
C PRO A 181 6.80 20.81 15.49
#